data_AF-A0A7M3SD98-F1
#
_entry.id   AF-A0A7M3SD98-F1
#
_cell.length_a   1.000
_cell.length_b   1.000
_cell.length_c   1.000
_cell.angle_alpha   90.00
_cell.angle_beta   90.00
_cell.angle_gamma   90.00
#
_symmetry.space_group_name_H-M   'P 1'
#
loop_
_entity.id
_entity.type
_entity.pdbx_description
1 polymer ?
#
loop_
_entity_poly.entity_id
_entity_poly.type
_entity_poly.pdbx_seq_one_letter_code
_entity_poly.pdbx_strand_id
1 'polypeptide(L)'
;MAQWHGISKKKPSGGRRVQARGKRSTEISTEKQFALVGEARRKVYRKAGGNTMVRVMAANKVSVNNPKTGKTVNADIINVIQNESDPNYVRRNILVKGAVIETSEGNVKITSRPGKDGVINGVLLE
;
A
#
# COMPACT_ATOMS: atom_id res chain seq x y z
N MET A 1 -1.93 -11.88 13.86
CA MET A 1 -0.62 -12.50 14.13
C MET A 1 0.51 -11.83 13.35
N ALA A 2 1.60 -11.44 14.02
CA ALA A 2 2.66 -10.67 13.41
C ALA A 2 3.57 -11.52 12.49
N GLN A 3 3.92 -10.98 11.33
CA GLN A 3 4.78 -11.62 10.33
C GLN A 3 6.26 -11.46 10.72
N TRP A 4 7.04 -12.53 10.68
CA TRP A 4 8.47 -12.49 11.00
C TRP A 4 9.31 -12.33 9.73
N HIS A 5 10.14 -11.29 9.67
CA HIS A 5 11.02 -10.96 8.54
C HIS A 5 12.51 -11.15 8.84
N GLY A 6 12.83 -11.96 9.86
CA GLY A 6 14.20 -12.28 10.18
C GLY A 6 14.86 -13.23 9.16
N ILE A 7 15.95 -13.85 9.59
CA ILE A 7 16.79 -14.70 8.74
C ILE A 7 16.02 -15.92 8.22
N SER A 8 16.14 -16.21 6.92
CA SER A 8 15.51 -17.39 6.32
C SER A 8 15.89 -18.70 7.02
N LYS A 9 14.98 -19.68 6.99
CA LYS A 9 15.19 -21.03 7.51
C LYS A 9 16.25 -21.83 6.73
N LYS A 10 16.58 -21.41 5.51
CA LYS A 10 17.56 -22.08 4.63
C LYS A 10 18.67 -21.10 4.21
N LYS A 11 19.85 -21.64 3.90
CA LYS A 11 20.94 -20.92 3.23
C LYS A 11 20.60 -20.74 1.73
N PRO A 12 21.23 -19.78 1.03
CA PRO A 12 21.10 -19.67 -0.43
C PRO A 12 21.45 -20.97 -1.17
N SER A 13 22.40 -21.76 -0.64
CA SER A 13 22.77 -23.08 -1.15
C SER A 13 21.79 -24.22 -0.80
N GLY A 14 20.66 -23.92 -0.13
CA GLY A 14 19.61 -24.90 0.20
C GLY A 14 19.80 -25.64 1.53
N GLY A 15 21.00 -25.60 2.13
CA GLY A 15 21.25 -26.20 3.44
C GLY A 15 20.38 -25.62 4.56
N ARG A 16 19.87 -26.47 5.46
CA ARG A 16 19.07 -26.04 6.63
C ARG A 16 19.91 -25.14 7.54
N ARG A 17 19.35 -24.00 7.95
CA ARG A 17 20.01 -23.07 8.88
C ARG A 17 19.47 -23.31 10.29
N VAL A 18 20.36 -23.62 11.22
CA VAL A 18 20.05 -23.65 12.66
C VAL A 18 20.08 -22.22 13.18
N GLN A 19 19.02 -21.80 13.88
CA GLN A 19 18.95 -20.47 14.48
C GLN A 19 19.74 -20.45 15.79
N ALA A 20 20.66 -19.49 15.93
CA ALA A 20 21.47 -19.33 17.13
C ALA A 20 20.80 -18.47 18.22
N ARG A 21 19.60 -17.91 17.96
CA ARG A 21 18.88 -17.03 18.88
C ARG A 21 17.37 -17.04 18.60
N GLY A 22 16.58 -16.56 19.57
CA GLY A 22 15.15 -16.32 19.41
C GLY A 22 14.81 -15.08 18.56
N LYS A 23 13.51 -14.88 18.31
CA LYS A 23 12.98 -13.75 17.52
C LYS A 23 13.18 -12.42 18.26
N ARG A 24 13.53 -11.37 17.52
CA ARG A 24 13.62 -9.99 18.05
C ARG A 24 12.37 -9.18 17.74
N SER A 25 12.02 -8.23 18.61
CA SER A 25 10.90 -7.31 18.38
C SER A 25 11.06 -6.50 17.08
N THR A 26 12.29 -6.18 16.70
CA THR A 26 12.62 -5.45 15.45
C THR A 26 12.41 -6.27 14.18
N GLU A 27 12.38 -7.61 14.28
CA GLU A 27 12.18 -8.52 13.14
C GLU A 27 10.69 -8.82 12.89
N ILE A 28 9.82 -8.35 13.78
CA ILE A 28 8.38 -8.62 13.75
C ILE A 28 7.66 -7.46 13.06
N SER A 29 6.95 -7.74 11.98
CA SER A 29 6.07 -6.78 11.30
C SER A 29 4.60 -7.09 11.56
N THR A 30 3.80 -6.03 11.49
CA THR A 30 2.34 -6.15 11.53
C THR A 30 1.82 -6.83 10.26
N GLU A 31 0.64 -7.43 10.35
CA GLU A 31 -0.08 -7.97 9.20
C GLU A 31 -0.30 -6.93 8.09
N LYS A 32 -0.42 -7.44 6.87
CA LYS A 32 -0.78 -6.66 5.70
C LYS A 32 -2.19 -6.11 5.88
N GLN A 33 -2.32 -4.80 5.86
CA GLN A 33 -3.60 -4.11 5.85
C GLN A 33 -3.82 -3.54 4.47
N PHE A 34 -4.98 -3.88 3.89
CA PHE A 34 -5.39 -3.42 2.59
C PHE A 34 -6.14 -2.09 2.72
N ALA A 35 -5.86 -1.17 1.79
CA ALA A 35 -6.68 0.02 1.61
C ALA A 35 -7.80 -0.31 0.65
N LEU A 36 -9.04 -0.05 1.04
CA LEU A 36 -10.23 -0.30 0.25
C LEU A 36 -10.82 1.02 -0.27
N VAL A 37 -11.64 0.93 -1.32
CA VAL A 37 -12.49 2.06 -1.72
C VAL A 37 -13.67 2.15 -0.74
N GLY A 38 -13.91 3.34 -0.19
CA GLY A 38 -14.98 3.59 0.78
C GLY A 38 -14.76 4.85 1.60
N GLU A 39 -15.53 5.02 2.68
CA GLU A 39 -15.39 6.19 3.57
C GLU A 39 -13.97 6.33 4.13
N ALA A 40 -13.48 7.57 4.19
CA ALA A 40 -12.11 7.86 4.56
C ALA A 40 -11.81 7.41 6.01
N ARG A 41 -11.05 6.33 6.15
CA ARG A 41 -10.64 5.77 7.44
C ARG A 41 -9.14 5.57 7.47
N ARG A 42 -8.49 6.20 8.44
CA ARG A 42 -7.05 6.12 8.66
C ARG A 42 -6.75 5.56 10.05
N LYS A 43 -5.67 4.81 10.16
CA LYS A 43 -5.15 4.30 11.44
C LYS A 43 -3.75 4.83 11.66
N VAL A 44 -3.55 5.52 12.79
CA VAL A 44 -2.21 5.93 13.24
C VAL A 44 -1.57 4.78 13.99
N TYR A 45 -0.30 4.50 13.70
CA TYR A 45 0.47 3.41 14.28
C TYR A 45 1.84 3.92 14.75
N ARG A 46 2.26 3.52 15.94
CA ARG A 46 3.59 3.83 16.47
C ARG A 46 4.63 2.85 15.93
N LYS A 47 5.73 3.36 15.39
CA LYS A 47 6.91 2.61 14.96
C LYS A 47 7.99 2.62 16.04
N ALA A 48 9.06 1.85 15.81
CA ALA A 48 10.26 1.91 16.63
C ALA A 48 10.84 3.34 16.67
N GLY A 49 11.46 3.71 17.79
CA GLY A 49 12.06 5.03 17.97
C GLY A 49 11.06 6.19 18.17
N GLY A 50 9.79 5.91 18.45
CA GLY A 50 8.79 6.95 18.75
C GLY A 50 8.10 7.55 17.52
N ASN A 51 8.56 7.21 16.31
CA ASN A 51 7.96 7.69 15.07
C ASN A 51 6.52 7.19 14.89
N THR A 52 5.67 7.98 14.24
CA THR A 52 4.32 7.56 13.83
C THR A 52 4.27 7.19 12.35
N MET A 53 3.29 6.38 11.98
CA MET A 53 2.97 6.02 10.61
C MET A 53 1.46 6.03 10.46
N VAL A 54 0.97 6.55 9.33
CA VAL A 54 -0.45 6.55 9.01
C VAL A 54 -0.71 5.49 7.96
N ARG A 55 -1.70 4.63 8.22
CA ARG A 55 -2.18 3.63 7.26
C ARG A 55 -3.58 4.01 6.79
N VAL A 56 -3.78 4.01 5.48
CA VAL A 56 -5.13 4.14 4.90
C VAL A 56 -5.81 2.78 4.97
N MET A 57 -6.97 2.72 5.62
CA MET A 57 -7.83 1.53 5.66
C MET A 57 -8.91 1.62 4.58
N ALA A 58 -9.47 2.81 4.38
CA ALA A 58 -10.38 3.11 3.30
C ALA A 58 -10.23 4.57 2.84
N ALA A 59 -10.46 4.81 1.56
CA ALA A 59 -10.43 6.15 0.97
C ALA A 59 -11.37 6.24 -0.24
N ASN A 60 -11.97 7.41 -0.40
CA ASN A 60 -12.86 7.77 -1.50
C ASN A 60 -12.27 8.85 -2.42
N LYS A 61 -11.16 9.47 -2.00
CA LYS A 61 -10.52 10.57 -2.73
C LYS A 61 -9.07 10.25 -3.06
N VAL A 62 -8.62 10.74 -4.20
CA VAL A 62 -7.23 10.67 -4.68
C VAL A 62 -6.77 12.03 -5.15
N SER A 63 -5.52 12.37 -4.87
CA SER A 63 -4.87 13.53 -5.47
C SER A 63 -4.26 13.13 -6.81
N VAL A 64 -4.83 13.63 -7.89
CA VAL A 64 -4.47 13.32 -9.29
C VAL A 64 -3.58 14.42 -9.83
N ASN A 65 -2.38 14.05 -10.26
CA ASN A 65 -1.48 14.95 -10.96
C ASN A 65 -1.62 14.76 -12.48
N ASN A 66 -1.85 15.85 -13.19
CA ASN A 66 -1.78 15.86 -14.65
C ASN A 66 -0.34 16.24 -15.08
N PRO A 67 0.41 15.31 -15.69
CA PRO A 67 1.82 15.54 -16.01
C PRO A 67 2.03 16.59 -17.11
N LYS A 68 1.06 16.79 -18.01
CA LYS A 68 1.17 17.80 -19.09
C LYS A 68 0.98 19.21 -18.57
N THR A 69 0.00 19.42 -17.68
CA THR A 69 -0.35 20.75 -17.17
C THR A 69 0.35 21.09 -15.86
N GLY A 70 0.92 20.10 -15.17
CA GLY A 70 1.53 20.24 -13.85
C GLY A 70 0.53 20.48 -12.71
N LYS A 71 -0.78 20.52 -13.01
CA LYS A 71 -1.83 20.80 -12.02
C LYS A 71 -2.21 19.53 -11.27
N THR A 72 -2.52 19.69 -9.98
CA THR A 72 -2.99 18.61 -9.11
C THR A 72 -4.41 18.91 -8.66
N VAL A 73 -5.32 17.96 -8.87
CA VAL A 73 -6.74 18.07 -8.53
C VAL A 73 -7.12 16.90 -7.63
N ASN A 74 -8.06 17.11 -6.72
CA ASN A 74 -8.64 16.04 -5.93
C ASN A 74 -9.85 15.47 -6.67
N ALA A 75 -9.81 14.17 -6.96
CA ALA A 75 -10.88 13.45 -7.65
C ALA A 75 -11.46 12.36 -6.75
N ASP A 76 -12.71 12.01 -7.00
CA ASP A 76 -13.36 10.88 -6.33
C ASP A 76 -12.99 9.56 -7.03
N ILE A 77 -12.79 8.51 -6.23
CA ILE A 77 -12.44 7.16 -6.69
C ILE A 77 -13.72 6.37 -6.91
N ILE A 78 -13.94 5.88 -8.12
CA ILE A 78 -15.09 5.05 -8.47
C ILE A 78 -14.73 3.58 -8.29
N ASN A 79 -13.71 3.12 -9.01
CA ASN A 79 -13.34 1.70 -9.04
C ASN A 79 -11.85 1.47 -9.31
N VAL A 80 -11.37 0.25 -9.04
CA VAL A 80 -10.05 -0.22 -9.48
C VAL A 80 -10.22 -1.00 -10.77
N ILE A 81 -9.52 -0.61 -11.85
CA ILE A 81 -9.62 -1.27 -13.15
C ILE A 81 -8.57 -2.38 -13.28
N GLN A 82 -7.32 -2.05 -12.97
CA GLN A 82 -6.20 -2.94 -13.23
C GLN A 82 -5.21 -2.93 -12.07
N ASN A 83 -4.65 -4.10 -11.79
CA ASN A 83 -3.55 -4.26 -10.86
C ASN A 83 -2.52 -5.24 -11.43
N GLU A 84 -1.27 -4.82 -11.53
CA GLU A 84 -0.15 -5.65 -12.01
C GLU A 84 0.20 -6.78 -11.03
N SER A 85 -0.12 -6.64 -9.73
CA SER A 85 0.29 -7.59 -8.70
C SER A 85 -0.62 -8.81 -8.56
N ASP A 86 -1.94 -8.61 -8.59
CA ASP A 86 -2.93 -9.68 -8.39
C ASP A 86 -4.29 -9.28 -8.99
N PRO A 87 -4.86 -10.07 -9.93
CA PRO A 87 -6.19 -9.82 -10.48
C PRO A 87 -7.32 -9.81 -9.44
N ASN A 88 -7.17 -10.54 -8.32
CA ASN A 88 -8.18 -10.56 -7.26
C ASN A 88 -8.26 -9.23 -6.50
N TYR A 89 -7.23 -8.39 -6.56
CA TYR A 89 -7.25 -7.07 -5.92
C TYR A 89 -8.17 -6.11 -6.65
N VAL A 90 -8.35 -6.30 -7.96
CA VAL A 90 -9.32 -5.57 -8.77
C VAL A 90 -10.73 -5.86 -8.27
N ARG A 91 -11.10 -7.15 -8.14
CA ARG A 91 -12.45 -7.57 -7.68
C ARG A 91 -12.82 -7.06 -6.28
N ARG A 92 -11.82 -6.81 -5.43
CA ARG A 92 -11.98 -6.36 -4.04
C ARG A 92 -11.77 -4.86 -3.85
N ASN A 93 -11.54 -4.11 -4.93
CA ASN A 93 -11.25 -2.68 -4.91
C ASN A 93 -10.12 -2.31 -3.95
N ILE A 94 -9.01 -3.04 -4.03
CA ILE A 94 -7.84 -2.83 -3.18
C ILE A 94 -6.89 -1.82 -3.83
N LEU A 95 -6.59 -0.76 -3.09
CA LEU A 95 -5.71 0.33 -3.49
C LEU A 95 -4.25 0.00 -3.14
N VAL A 96 -3.44 -0.28 -4.15
CA VAL A 96 -2.01 -0.58 -4.04
C VAL A 96 -1.22 0.38 -4.94
N LYS A 97 0.04 0.62 -4.60
CA LYS A 97 0.97 1.29 -5.51
C LYS A 97 0.99 0.57 -6.86
N GLY A 98 0.83 1.32 -7.94
CA GLY A 98 0.82 0.83 -9.31
C GLY A 98 -0.54 0.39 -9.83
N ALA A 99 -1.58 0.34 -8.98
CA ALA A 99 -2.93 0.06 -9.44
C ALA A 99 -3.47 1.21 -10.30
N VAL A 100 -4.21 0.87 -11.35
CA VAL A 100 -4.95 1.80 -12.20
C VAL A 100 -6.37 1.89 -11.68
N ILE A 101 -6.79 3.10 -11.36
CA ILE A 101 -8.10 3.42 -10.81
C ILE A 101 -8.89 4.31 -11.75
N GLU A 102 -10.19 4.13 -11.74
CA GLU A 102 -11.17 4.98 -12.41
C GLU A 102 -11.56 6.12 -11.47
N THR A 103 -11.42 7.35 -11.93
CA THR A 103 -11.75 8.56 -11.18
C THR A 103 -12.60 9.50 -12.02
N SER A 104 -13.20 10.51 -11.39
CA SER A 104 -14.01 11.52 -12.09
C SER A 104 -13.26 12.30 -13.19
N GLU A 105 -11.93 12.39 -13.09
CA GLU A 105 -11.06 13.08 -14.06
C GLU A 105 -10.50 12.13 -15.13
N GLY A 106 -10.70 10.81 -15.00
CA GLY A 106 -10.19 9.79 -15.91
C GLY A 106 -9.43 8.66 -15.21
N ASN A 107 -8.63 7.91 -16.00
CA ASN A 107 -7.85 6.78 -15.50
C ASN A 107 -6.56 7.26 -14.84
N VAL A 108 -6.27 6.78 -13.64
CA VAL A 108 -5.14 7.26 -12.83
C VAL A 108 -4.31 6.09 -12.33
N LYS A 109 -2.99 6.15 -12.47
CA LYS A 109 -2.05 5.20 -11.87
C LYS A 109 -1.60 5.67 -10.49
N ILE A 110 -1.84 4.87 -9.45
CA ILE A 110 -1.42 5.19 -8.09
C ILE A 110 0.11 5.10 -7.97
N THR A 111 0.75 6.15 -7.45
CA THR A 111 2.21 6.21 -7.26
C THR A 111 2.62 6.06 -5.79
N SER A 112 1.76 6.50 -4.87
CA SER A 112 1.93 6.40 -3.41
C SER A 112 1.76 4.97 -2.87
N ARG A 113 2.20 4.73 -1.62
CA ARG A 113 1.94 3.48 -0.87
C ARG A 113 0.94 3.75 0.25
N PRO A 114 -0.36 3.47 0.07
CA PRO A 114 -1.42 3.80 1.04
C PRO A 114 -1.19 3.22 2.45
N GLY A 115 -0.54 2.06 2.55
CA GLY A 115 -0.24 1.40 3.82
C GLY A 115 0.96 1.96 4.61
N LYS A 116 1.71 2.92 4.07
CA LYS A 116 2.86 3.55 4.76
C LYS A 116 2.85 5.07 4.72
N ASP A 117 2.50 5.63 3.57
CA ASP A 117 2.58 7.07 3.32
C ASP A 117 1.33 7.82 3.85
N GLY A 118 0.21 7.10 4.05
CA GLY A 118 -1.01 7.66 4.65
C GLY A 118 -1.88 8.48 3.69
N VAL A 119 -1.44 8.64 2.45
CA VAL A 119 -2.10 9.39 1.37
C VAL A 119 -2.25 8.53 0.12
N ILE A 120 -3.16 8.92 -0.76
CA ILE A 120 -3.35 8.31 -2.07
C ILE A 120 -3.12 9.38 -3.13
N ASN A 121 -2.00 9.25 -3.82
CA ASN A 121 -1.61 10.09 -4.95
C ASN A 121 -1.48 9.22 -6.19
N GLY A 122 -1.83 9.80 -7.33
CA GLY A 122 -1.69 9.17 -8.62
C GLY A 122 -1.43 10.15 -9.75
N VAL A 123 -1.05 9.60 -10.90
CA VAL A 123 -0.79 10.33 -12.13
C VAL A 123 -1.83 9.91 -13.16
N LEU A 124 -2.41 10.88 -13.86
CA LEU A 124 -3.39 10.61 -14.92
C LEU A 124 -2.71 9.88 -16.08
N LEU A 125 -3.33 8.79 -16.53
CA LEU A 125 -2.94 8.05 -17.72
C LEU A 125 -3.69 8.66 -18.90
N GLU A 126 -2.96 9.25 -19.83
CA GLU A 126 -3.47 9.74 -21.11
C GLU A 126 -3.34 8.67 -22.20
#